data_AF-A0A679JI53-F1
#
_entry.id   AF-A0A679JI53-F1
#
_cell.length_a   1.000
_cell.length_b   1.000
_cell.length_c   1.000
_cell.angle_alpha   90.00
_cell.angle_beta   90.00
_cell.angle_gamma   90.00
#
_symmetry.space_group_name_H-M   'P 1'
#
loop_
_entity.id
_entity.type
_entity.pdbx_description
1 polymer ?
#
loop_
_entity_poly.entity_id
_entity_poly.type
_entity_poly.pdbx_seq_one_letter_code
_entity_poly.pdbx_strand_id
1 'polypeptide(L)' 'MQEIRLAWQPSVSHQTDVVQFSNEWVPASSETVATMEIVLRAANDIYGAGTHWIEIRAAYPHSERAVSSKYPSK' A
#
# COMPACT_ATOMS: atom_id res chain seq x y z
N MET A 1 2.68 -3.87 15.91
CA MET A 1 3.21 -2.90 14.91
C MET A 1 2.10 -2.62 13.91
N GLN A 2 2.10 -1.51 13.17
CA GLN A 2 1.11 -1.23 12.13
C GLN A 2 1.78 -1.19 10.75
N GLU A 3 1.03 -1.54 9.72
CA GLU A 3 1.40 -1.39 8.33
C GLU A 3 0.39 -0.46 7.64
N ILE A 4 0.88 0.26 6.64
CA ILE A 4 0.11 1.21 5.83
C ILE A 4 0.33 0.89 4.35
N ARG A 5 -0.70 1.11 3.53
CA ARG A 5 -0.58 1.14 2.08
C ARG A 5 -1.44 2.24 1.48
N LEU A 6 -1.04 2.72 0.31
CA LEU A 6 -1.90 3.52 -0.56
C LEU A 6 -2.59 2.59 -1.56
N ALA A 7 -3.92 2.58 -1.59
CA ALA A 7 -4.74 1.79 -2.50
C ALA A 7 -5.49 2.71 -3.48
N TRP A 8 -6.02 2.13 -4.56
CA TRP A 8 -6.75 2.86 -5.60
C TRP A 8 -7.81 2.00 -6.30
N GLN A 9 -8.71 2.68 -7.01
CA GLN A 9 -9.74 2.04 -7.80
C GLN A 9 -9.13 1.25 -8.97
N PRO A 10 -9.64 0.06 -9.32
CA PRO A 10 -9.11 -0.73 -10.43
C PRO A 10 -9.08 -0.03 -11.80
N SER A 11 -9.89 1.01 -11.97
CA SER A 11 -9.96 1.84 -13.18
C SER A 11 -8.82 2.86 -13.32
N VAL A 12 -8.05 3.12 -12.25
CA VAL A 12 -6.90 4.03 -12.30
C VAL A 12 -5.77 3.35 -13.05
N SER A 13 -5.34 3.96 -14.15
CA SER A 13 -4.14 3.59 -14.89
C SER A 13 -3.03 4.58 -14.58
N HIS A 14 -2.07 4.19 -13.75
CA HIS A 14 -0.86 4.98 -13.51
C HIS A 14 0.03 4.96 -14.75
N GLN A 15 0.74 6.06 -15.01
CA GLN A 15 1.84 6.04 -15.97
C GLN A 15 2.97 5.17 -15.40
N THR A 16 3.65 4.40 -16.26
CA THR A 16 4.72 3.45 -15.91
C THR A 16 5.89 4.06 -15.13
N ASP A 17 6.01 5.38 -15.20
CA ASP A 17 7.12 6.19 -14.72
C ASP A 17 6.80 6.84 -13.36
N VAL A 18 5.56 6.69 -12.88
CA VAL A 18 5.16 7.11 -11.54
C VAL A 18 5.57 6.02 -10.55
N VAL A 19 6.41 6.41 -9.59
CA VAL A 19 7.02 5.50 -8.63
C VAL A 19 5.99 4.58 -7.97
N GLN A 20 6.23 3.29 -8.11
CA GLN A 20 5.40 2.14 -7.73
C GLN A 20 5.31 1.94 -6.20
N PHE A 21 5.27 3.02 -5.41
CA PHE A 21 5.07 2.97 -3.94
C PHE A 21 3.67 2.51 -3.52
N SER A 22 2.83 2.18 -4.49
CA SER A 22 1.41 2.10 -4.35
C SER A 22 1.01 0.61 -4.28
N ASN A 23 0.19 0.26 -3.28
CA ASN A 23 -0.41 -1.05 -2.96
C ASN A 23 0.46 -2.07 -2.21
N GLU A 24 1.69 -1.73 -1.85
CA GLU A 24 2.48 -2.54 -0.92
C GLU A 24 2.21 -2.15 0.53
N TRP A 25 2.19 -3.15 1.41
CA TRP A 25 2.11 -2.93 2.86
C TRP A 25 3.50 -2.64 3.41
N VAL A 26 3.70 -1.44 3.93
CA VAL A 26 4.98 -1.00 4.52
C VAL A 26 4.78 -0.62 5.99
N PRO A 27 5.82 -0.63 6.83
CA PRO A 27 5.70 -0.20 8.22
C PRO A 27 5.13 1.22 8.34
N ALA A 28 4.13 1.40 9.20
CA ALA A 28 3.47 2.69 9.42
C ALA A 28 4.29 3.56 10.40
N SER A 29 5.49 3.97 9.99
CA SER A 29 6.25 5.00 10.72
C SER A 29 5.58 6.37 10.57
N SER A 30 5.82 7.31 11.49
CA SER A 30 5.26 8.66 11.40
C SER A 30 5.64 9.37 10.08
N GLU A 31 6.85 9.14 9.59
CA GLU A 31 7.33 9.66 8.31
C GLU A 31 6.59 9.04 7.12
N THR A 32 6.38 7.72 7.17
CA THR A 32 5.64 7.00 6.13
C THR A 32 4.19 7.46 6.07
N VAL A 33 3.54 7.66 7.22
CA VAL A 33 2.17 8.15 7.29
C VAL A 33 2.07 9.54 6.66
N ALA A 34 2.93 10.48 7.06
CA ALA A 34 2.94 11.84 6.50
C ALA A 34 3.17 11.84 4.98
N THR A 35 4.09 11.00 4.50
CA THR A 35 4.36 10.84 3.07
C THR A 35 3.13 10.30 2.33
N MET A 36 2.49 9.26 2.85
CA MET A 36 1.30 8.66 2.23
C MET A 36 0.14 9.65 2.15
N GLU A 37 -0.05 10.51 3.15
CA GLU A 37 -1.09 11.55 3.09
C GLU A 37 -0.82 12.61 2.01
N ILE A 38 0.45 13.00 1.80
CA ILE A 38 0.83 13.92 0.72
C ILE A 38 0.55 13.27 -0.64
N VAL A 39 0.99 12.03 -0.81
CA VAL A 39 0.77 11.28 -2.06
C VAL A 39 -0.71 11.04 -2.31
N LEU A 40 -1.50 10.72 -1.28
CA LEU A 40 -2.96 10.55 -1.39
C LEU A 40 -3.64 11.80 -1.95
N ARG A 41 -3.27 12.98 -1.43
CA ARG A 41 -3.80 14.27 -1.91
C ARG A 41 -3.43 14.50 -3.37
N ALA A 42 -2.15 14.41 -3.71
CA ALA A 42 -1.67 14.59 -5.08
C ALA A 42 -2.31 13.59 -6.06
N ALA A 43 -2.47 12.32 -5.66
CA ALA A 43 -3.07 11.30 -6.50
C ALA A 43 -4.55 11.56 -6.74
N ASN A 44 -5.31 11.97 -5.73
CA ASN A 44 -6.72 12.34 -5.92
C ASN A 44 -6.88 13.62 -6.75
N ASP A 45 -5.93 14.57 -6.69
CA ASP A 45 -5.95 15.75 -7.56
C ASP A 45 -5.68 15.40 -9.03
N ILE A 46 -4.78 14.45 -9.29
CA ILE A 46 -4.39 14.04 -10.65
C ILE A 46 -5.43 13.10 -11.27
N TYR A 47 -5.87 12.08 -10.53
CA TYR A 47 -6.70 10.99 -11.06
C TYR A 47 -8.20 11.17 -10.78
N GLY A 48 -8.56 12.13 -9.92
CA GLY A 48 -9.94 12.40 -9.52
C GLY A 48 -10.21 12.06 -8.05
N ALA A 49 -11.09 12.83 -7.42
CA ALA A 49 -11.40 12.66 -6.01
C ALA A 49 -11.96 11.27 -5.69
N GLY A 50 -11.45 10.65 -4.62
CA GLY A 50 -11.89 9.32 -4.17
C GLY A 50 -11.36 8.15 -5.01
N THR A 51 -10.45 8.40 -5.93
CA THR A 51 -9.78 7.33 -6.69
C THR A 51 -8.71 6.61 -5.89
N HIS A 52 -8.12 7.29 -4.89
CA HIS A 52 -7.10 6.76 -3.99
C HIS A 52 -7.53 6.87 -2.53
N TRP A 53 -7.10 5.93 -1.69
CA TRP A 53 -7.31 5.92 -0.24
C TRP A 53 -6.14 5.25 0.49
N ILE A 54 -6.01 5.55 1.79
CA ILE A 54 -5.05 4.89 2.67
C ILE A 54 -5.74 3.76 3.41
N GLU A 55 -5.06 2.63 3.54
CA GLU A 55 -5.45 1.55 4.44
C GLU A 55 -4.38 1.34 5.50
N ILE A 56 -4.81 1.07 6.73
CA ILE A 56 -3.94 0.79 7.87
C ILE A 56 -4.37 -0.54 8.47
N ARG A 57 -3.41 -1.41 8.79
CA ARG A 57 -3.66 -2.67 9.49
C ARG A 57 -2.70 -2.91 10.63
N ALA A 58 -3.09 -3.77 11.57
CA ALA A 58 -2.14 -4.34 12.51
C ALA A 58 -1.18 -5.27 11.76
N ALA A 59 0.11 -5.05 11.94
CA ALA A 59 1.17 -5.96 11.53
C ALA A 59 1.40 -6.95 12.66
N TYR A 60 1.15 -8.23 12.37
CA TYR A 60 1.51 -9.31 13.28
C TYR A 60 3.04 -9.48 13.28
N PRO A 61 3.65 -9.79 14.44
CA PRO A 61 5.06 -10.16 14.48
C PRO A 61 5.31 -11.30 13.49
N HIS A 62 6.40 -11.20 12.73
CA HIS A 62 6.76 -12.14 11.67
C HIS A 62 6.93 -13.60 12.16
N SER A 63 6.88 -13.85 13.47
CA SER A 63 6.95 -15.19 14.07
C SER A 63 5.71 -16.07 13.83
N GLU A 64 4.60 -15.54 13.31
CA GLU A 64 3.38 -16.32 13.04
C GLU A 64 2.96 -16.37 11.56
N ARG A 65 3.73 -15.77 10.65
CA ARG A 65 3.61 -16.08 9.21
C ARG A 65 4.24 -17.47 8.99
N ALA A 66 3.55 -18.50 9.46
CA ALA A 66 3.77 -19.86 9.03
C ALA A 66 3.82 -19.84 7.51
N VAL A 67 4.98 -20.18 6.98
CA VAL A 67 5.22 -20.40 5.56
C VAL A 67 4.16 -21.38 5.09
N SER A 68 3.11 -20.86 4.44
CA SER A 68 2.18 -21.70 3.68
C SER A 68 2.97 -22.19 2.48
N SER A 69 3.75 -23.24 2.71
CA SER A 69 4.38 -24.06 1.69
C SER A 69 3.25 -24.61 0.80
N LYS A 70 3.05 -23.95 -0.34
CA LYS A 70 2.10 -24.36 -1.38
C LYS A 70 2.79 -24.84 -2.65
N TYR A 71 3.97 -25.43 -2.52
CA TYR A 71 4.57 -26.20 -3.61
C TYR A 71 4.94 -27.60 -3.12
N PRO A 72 4.14 -28.64 -3.43
CA PRO A 72 4.64 -29.99 -3.40
C PRO A 72 5.57 -30.17 -4.61
N SER A 73 6.84 -30.46 -4.35
CA SER A 73 7.77 -30.96 -5.36
C SER A 73 7.17 -32.23 -5.97
N LYS A 74 7.06 -32.27 -7.29
CA LYS A 74 6.89 -33.52 -8.04
C LYS A 74 8.25 -34.18 -8.23
#